data_AF-A0A519S1T8-F1
#
_entry.id   AF-A0A519S1T8-F1
#
_cell.length_a   1.000
_cell.length_b   1.000
_cell.length_c   1.000
_cell.angle_alpha   90.00
_cell.angle_beta   90.00
_cell.angle_gamma   90.00
#
_symmetry.space_group_name_H-M   'P 1'
#
loop_
_entity.id
_entity.type
_entity.pdbx_description
1 polymer ?
#
loop_
_entity_poly.entity_id
_entity_poly.type
_entity_poly.pdbx_seq_one_letter_code
_entity_poly.pdbx_strand_id
1 'polypeptide(L)'
;MTTYETLLRLAFRDPADQEKYLTPAALGAYNGFEQAPAREQSFRFEQWRLGVAMSLLRLLADLGDHEEARRAADVLYTALSTARSPEDIDRHIHKESKLFDQIYTNLYVNDEGEALLDLFARTLDADAPDLLAQVNAEAVDLARELDFEAHNEDE
;
A
#
# COMPACT_ATOMS: atom_id res chain seq x y z
N MET A 1 13.32 -9.91 9.16
CA MET A 1 12.21 -9.07 8.71
C MET A 1 12.57 -8.55 7.33
N THR A 2 11.70 -8.71 6.34
CA THR A 2 11.96 -8.23 4.97
C THR A 2 11.68 -6.73 4.85
N THR A 3 12.14 -6.09 3.78
CA THR A 3 11.78 -4.69 3.48
C THR A 3 10.27 -4.51 3.42
N TYR A 4 9.57 -5.46 2.80
CA TYR A 4 8.11 -5.48 2.75
C TYR A 4 7.43 -5.55 4.11
N GLU A 5 7.85 -6.46 4.99
CA GLU A 5 7.28 -6.55 6.35
C GLU A 5 7.60 -5.28 7.16
N THR A 6 8.76 -4.67 6.92
CA THR A 6 9.13 -3.39 7.54
C THR A 6 8.17 -2.27 7.12
N LEU A 7 7.87 -2.15 5.82
CA LEU A 7 6.91 -1.15 5.31
C LEU A 7 5.53 -1.32 5.94
N LEU A 8 5.01 -2.55 5.97
CA LEU A 8 3.72 -2.85 6.59
C LEU A 8 3.68 -2.38 8.05
N ARG A 9 4.72 -2.67 8.84
CA ARG A 9 4.74 -2.29 10.26
C ARG A 9 4.93 -0.79 10.48
N LEU A 10 5.60 -0.10 9.56
CA LEU A 10 5.71 1.36 9.59
C LEU A 10 4.37 2.04 9.23
N ALA A 11 3.61 1.47 8.29
CA ALA A 11 2.32 1.98 7.87
C ALA A 11 1.20 1.73 8.90
N PHE A 12 1.17 0.55 9.52
CA PHE A 12 0.13 0.16 10.46
C PHE A 12 0.68 0.21 11.90
N ARG A 13 0.75 1.42 12.47
CA ARG A 13 1.33 1.68 13.79
C ARG A 13 0.36 1.42 14.94
N ASP A 14 -0.93 1.69 14.73
CA ASP A 14 -1.97 1.51 15.74
C ASP A 14 -2.27 0.00 15.95
N PRO A 15 -2.41 -0.48 17.20
CA PRO A 15 -2.73 -1.87 17.48
C PRO A 15 -4.00 -2.41 16.79
N ALA A 16 -5.06 -1.61 16.68
CA ALA A 16 -6.31 -2.00 16.02
C ALA A 16 -6.11 -2.17 14.52
N ASP A 17 -5.30 -1.29 13.92
CA ASP A 17 -4.91 -1.41 12.52
C ASP A 17 -4.02 -2.62 12.28
N GLN A 18 -3.10 -2.92 13.19
CA GLN A 18 -2.27 -4.13 13.10
C GLN A 18 -3.14 -5.40 13.13
N GLU A 19 -4.11 -5.46 14.04
CA GLU A 19 -5.04 -6.58 14.12
C GLU A 19 -5.87 -6.74 12.84
N LYS A 20 -6.31 -5.61 12.24
CA LYS A 20 -7.12 -5.61 11.03
C LYS A 20 -6.33 -5.97 9.77
N TYR A 21 -5.16 -5.36 9.55
CA TYR A 21 -4.47 -5.39 8.26
C TYR A 21 -3.27 -6.33 8.21
N LEU A 22 -2.58 -6.58 9.33
CA LEU A 22 -1.38 -7.44 9.35
C LEU A 22 -1.75 -8.93 9.48
N THR A 23 -2.64 -9.38 8.61
CA THR A 23 -3.09 -10.78 8.56
C THR A 23 -2.03 -11.69 7.94
N PRO A 24 -2.16 -13.03 8.08
CA PRO A 24 -1.26 -13.97 7.41
C PRO A 24 -1.20 -13.78 5.88
N ALA A 25 -2.28 -13.34 5.25
CA ALA A 25 -2.32 -13.04 3.82
C ALA A 25 -1.43 -11.83 3.48
N ALA A 26 -1.52 -10.75 4.25
CA ALA A 26 -0.68 -9.58 4.07
C ALA A 26 0.78 -9.87 4.39
N LEU A 27 1.09 -10.35 5.59
CA LEU A 27 2.46 -10.65 6.01
C LEU A 27 3.15 -11.69 5.11
N GLY A 28 2.37 -12.62 4.54
CA GLY A 28 2.86 -13.67 3.67
C GLY A 28 3.03 -13.28 2.21
N ALA A 29 2.57 -12.10 1.76
CA ALA A 29 2.50 -11.78 0.32
C ALA A 29 3.86 -11.84 -0.39
N TYR A 30 4.88 -11.18 0.17
CA TYR A 30 6.23 -11.20 -0.42
C TYR A 30 6.85 -12.59 -0.42
N ASN A 31 6.81 -13.32 0.70
CA ASN A 31 7.35 -14.68 0.76
C ASN A 31 6.57 -15.63 -0.16
N GLY A 32 5.26 -15.42 -0.30
CA GLY A 32 4.39 -16.15 -1.21
C GLY A 32 4.77 -15.94 -2.67
N PHE A 33 5.21 -14.74 -3.04
CA PHE A 33 5.79 -14.43 -4.35
C PHE A 33 7.15 -15.13 -4.57
N GLU A 34 8.08 -14.99 -3.62
CA GLU A 34 9.42 -15.59 -3.73
C GLU A 34 9.38 -17.12 -3.89
N GLN A 35 8.41 -17.76 -3.24
CA GLN A 35 8.25 -19.22 -3.27
C GLN A 35 7.30 -19.72 -4.37
N ALA A 36 6.68 -18.80 -5.12
CA ALA A 36 5.66 -19.14 -6.09
C ALA A 36 6.26 -19.92 -7.27
N PRO A 37 5.60 -21.00 -7.74
CA PRO A 37 5.93 -21.57 -9.04
C PRO A 37 5.58 -20.56 -10.15
N ALA A 38 6.24 -20.67 -11.31
CA ALA A 38 6.07 -19.75 -12.44
C ALA A 38 4.61 -19.53 -12.88
N ARG A 39 3.75 -20.55 -12.72
CA ARG A 39 2.31 -20.46 -13.05
C ARG A 39 1.50 -19.55 -12.12
N GLU A 40 1.97 -19.33 -10.89
CA GLU A 40 1.31 -18.52 -9.87
C GLU A 40 2.02 -17.17 -9.68
N GLN A 41 3.20 -17.01 -10.28
CA GLN A 41 4.07 -15.84 -10.13
C GLN A 41 3.32 -14.52 -10.35
N SER A 42 2.60 -14.37 -11.47
CA SER A 42 1.84 -13.15 -11.76
C SER A 42 0.82 -12.81 -10.66
N PHE A 43 0.06 -13.79 -10.17
CA PHE A 43 -0.91 -13.55 -9.11
C PHE A 43 -0.24 -13.19 -7.79
N ARG A 44 0.87 -13.86 -7.43
CA ARG A 44 1.59 -13.55 -6.19
C ARG A 44 2.29 -12.19 -6.27
N PHE A 45 2.75 -11.79 -7.45
CA PHE A 45 3.27 -10.46 -7.70
C PHE A 45 2.19 -9.40 -7.45
N GLU A 46 0.96 -9.61 -7.93
CA GLU A 46 -0.15 -8.71 -7.60
C GLU A 46 -0.40 -8.60 -6.09
N GLN A 47 -0.35 -9.71 -5.36
CA GLN A 47 -0.55 -9.68 -3.91
C GLN A 47 0.53 -8.85 -3.21
N TRP A 48 1.79 -8.97 -3.63
CA TRP A 48 2.86 -8.13 -3.11
C TRP A 48 2.64 -6.65 -3.47
N ARG A 49 2.31 -6.36 -4.73
CA ARG A 49 2.00 -5.01 -5.21
C ARG A 49 0.87 -4.36 -4.41
N LEU A 50 -0.23 -5.09 -4.17
CA LEU A 50 -1.33 -4.65 -3.32
C LEU A 50 -0.87 -4.31 -1.90
N GLY A 51 0.01 -5.11 -1.32
CA GLY A 51 0.54 -4.86 0.02
C GLY A 51 1.37 -3.58 0.12
N VAL A 52 2.19 -3.28 -0.90
CA VAL A 52 2.96 -2.03 -0.98
C VAL A 52 2.02 -0.84 -1.15
N ALA A 53 1.10 -0.92 -2.12
CA ALA A 53 0.12 0.11 -2.40
C ALA A 53 -0.78 0.44 -1.19
N MET A 54 -1.25 -0.60 -0.49
CA MET A 54 -2.04 -0.49 0.73
C MET A 54 -1.27 0.23 1.85
N SER A 55 0.03 -0.04 1.99
CA SER A 55 0.88 0.62 2.99
C SER A 55 1.06 2.10 2.69
N LEU A 56 1.30 2.45 1.43
CA LEU A 56 1.44 3.85 0.99
C LEU A 56 0.17 4.66 1.21
N LEU A 57 -1.00 4.10 0.87
CA LEU A 57 -2.28 4.75 1.12
C LEU A 57 -2.56 4.94 2.62
N ARG A 58 -2.08 4.01 3.47
CA ARG A 58 -2.22 4.16 4.91
C ARG A 58 -1.33 5.28 5.46
N LEU A 59 -0.07 5.34 5.04
CA LEU A 59 0.84 6.43 5.42
C LEU A 59 0.26 7.78 5.00
N LEU A 60 -0.30 7.84 3.79
CA LEU A 60 -0.95 9.03 3.27
C LEU A 60 -2.17 9.43 4.11
N ALA A 61 -3.01 8.46 4.45
CA ALA A 61 -4.15 8.67 5.34
C ALA A 61 -3.77 9.22 6.72
N ASP A 62 -2.66 8.74 7.28
CA ASP A 62 -2.18 9.18 8.59
C ASP A 62 -1.55 10.59 8.52
N LEU A 63 -0.99 11.00 7.38
CA LEU A 63 -0.32 12.30 7.23
C LEU A 63 -1.30 13.48 7.21
N GLY A 64 -2.46 13.32 6.57
CA GLY A 64 -3.41 14.43 6.34
C GLY A 64 -4.86 14.12 6.71
N ASP A 65 -5.11 13.11 7.54
CA ASP A 65 -6.45 12.63 7.92
C ASP A 65 -7.34 12.28 6.71
N HIS A 66 -6.75 11.70 5.67
CA HIS A 66 -7.43 11.43 4.41
C HIS A 66 -8.35 10.21 4.46
N GLU A 67 -9.65 10.44 4.64
CA GLU A 67 -10.65 9.36 4.65
C GLU A 67 -10.67 8.56 3.34
N GLU A 68 -10.48 9.21 2.18
CA GLU A 68 -10.45 8.52 0.89
C GLU A 68 -9.26 7.55 0.79
N ALA A 69 -8.09 7.96 1.29
CA ALA A 69 -6.91 7.10 1.31
C ALA A 69 -7.11 5.90 2.25
N ARG A 70 -7.75 6.09 3.42
CA ARG A 70 -8.12 4.96 4.32
C ARG A 70 -9.06 3.98 3.62
N ARG A 71 -10.10 4.50 2.98
CA ARG A 71 -11.08 3.67 2.27
C ARG A 71 -10.43 2.93 1.12
N ALA A 72 -9.51 3.55 0.39
CA ALA A 72 -8.80 2.90 -0.69
C ALA A 72 -7.84 1.81 -0.17
N ALA A 73 -7.15 2.04 0.95
CA ALA A 73 -6.37 1.00 1.62
C ALA A 73 -7.26 -0.21 2.01
N ASP A 74 -8.49 0.02 2.48
CA ASP A 74 -9.47 -1.01 2.78
C ASP A 74 -9.90 -1.84 1.55
N VAL A 75 -10.03 -1.19 0.40
CA VAL A 75 -10.33 -1.87 -0.88
C VAL A 75 -9.17 -2.78 -1.27
N LEU A 76 -7.92 -2.28 -1.20
CA LEU A 76 -6.74 -3.08 -1.52
C LEU A 76 -6.55 -4.23 -0.54
N TYR A 77 -6.81 -4.02 0.75
CA TYR A 77 -6.79 -5.07 1.76
C TYR A 77 -7.83 -6.17 1.47
N THR A 78 -9.05 -5.78 1.09
CA THR A 78 -10.11 -6.72 0.73
C THR A 78 -9.69 -7.55 -0.49
N ALA A 79 -9.14 -6.90 -1.53
CA ALA A 79 -8.62 -7.59 -2.70
C ALA A 79 -7.51 -8.58 -2.33
N LEU A 80 -6.51 -8.14 -1.55
CA LEU A 80 -5.38 -8.95 -1.09
C LEU A 80 -5.83 -10.20 -0.32
N SER A 81 -6.89 -10.06 0.48
CA SER A 81 -7.39 -11.11 1.36
C SER A 81 -8.36 -12.09 0.69
N THR A 82 -9.07 -11.66 -0.36
CA THR A 82 -10.20 -12.43 -0.90
C THR A 82 -10.08 -12.82 -2.36
N ALA A 83 -9.28 -12.10 -3.15
CA ALA A 83 -9.09 -12.40 -4.56
C ALA A 83 -8.42 -13.76 -4.77
N ARG A 84 -8.79 -14.43 -5.87
CA ARG A 84 -8.24 -15.76 -6.23
C ARG A 84 -7.47 -15.75 -7.54
N SER A 85 -7.47 -14.63 -8.24
CA SER A 85 -6.75 -14.41 -9.49
C SER A 85 -6.45 -12.92 -9.70
N PRO A 86 -5.57 -12.56 -10.65
CA PRO A 86 -5.34 -11.16 -11.04
C PRO A 86 -6.63 -10.47 -11.51
N GLU A 87 -7.49 -11.16 -12.26
CA GLU A 87 -8.75 -10.60 -12.77
C GLU A 87 -9.75 -10.31 -11.65
N ASP A 88 -9.69 -11.05 -10.54
CA ASP A 88 -10.47 -10.73 -9.34
C ASP A 88 -9.97 -9.45 -8.68
N ILE A 89 -8.64 -9.26 -8.60
CA ILE A 89 -8.02 -8.03 -8.08
C ILE A 89 -8.45 -6.82 -8.92
N ASP A 90 -8.34 -6.92 -10.24
CA ASP A 90 -8.77 -5.86 -11.16
C ASP A 90 -10.25 -5.51 -10.96
N ARG A 91 -11.10 -6.51 -10.74
CA ARG A 91 -12.52 -6.30 -10.47
C ARG A 91 -12.75 -5.54 -9.17
N HIS A 92 -12.00 -5.85 -8.11
CA HIS A 92 -12.06 -5.13 -6.84
C HIS A 92 -11.66 -3.67 -7.00
N ILE A 93 -10.54 -3.41 -7.69
CA ILE A 93 -10.01 -2.05 -7.91
C ILE A 93 -10.95 -1.24 -8.81
N HIS A 94 -11.36 -1.80 -9.95
CA HIS A 94 -12.18 -1.09 -10.94
C HIS A 94 -13.54 -0.65 -10.39
N LYS A 95 -14.15 -1.47 -9.52
CA LYS A 95 -15.40 -1.15 -8.84
C LYS A 95 -15.31 0.16 -8.05
N GLU A 96 -14.14 0.46 -7.52
CA GLU A 96 -13.86 1.62 -6.67
C GLU A 96 -12.99 2.66 -7.39
N SER A 97 -12.90 2.61 -8.73
CA SER A 97 -12.08 3.54 -9.56
C SER A 97 -12.26 5.02 -9.19
N LYS A 98 -13.50 5.46 -8.95
CA LYS A 98 -13.79 6.84 -8.53
C LYS A 98 -13.14 7.23 -7.21
N LEU A 99 -12.98 6.29 -6.28
CA LEU A 99 -12.31 6.54 -4.99
C LEU A 99 -10.82 6.81 -5.23
N PHE A 100 -10.19 6.03 -6.11
CA PHE A 100 -8.79 6.27 -6.48
C PHE A 100 -8.61 7.60 -7.23
N ASP A 101 -9.54 7.98 -8.11
CA ASP A 101 -9.50 9.30 -8.77
C ASP A 101 -9.61 10.46 -7.77
N GLN A 102 -10.42 10.29 -6.71
CA GLN A 102 -10.59 11.29 -5.65
C GLN A 102 -9.32 11.50 -4.83
N ILE A 103 -8.53 10.44 -4.61
CA ILE A 103 -7.22 10.54 -3.95
C ILE A 103 -6.36 11.57 -4.70
N TYR A 104 -6.21 11.46 -6.01
CA TYR A 104 -5.41 12.41 -6.79
C TYR A 104 -6.02 13.81 -6.92
N THR A 105 -7.31 13.98 -6.60
CA THR A 105 -8.01 15.27 -6.73
C THR A 105 -8.03 16.04 -5.41
N ASN A 106 -8.04 15.35 -4.27
CA ASN A 106 -8.18 15.92 -2.92
C ASN A 106 -6.86 16.05 -2.14
N LEU A 107 -5.71 15.73 -2.76
CA LEU A 107 -4.38 15.69 -2.12
C LEU A 107 -3.36 16.58 -2.84
N TYR A 108 -2.44 17.34 -2.24
CA TYR A 108 -2.33 18.13 -0.99
C TYR A 108 -1.20 19.17 -1.23
N VAL A 109 -0.87 20.01 -0.25
CA VAL A 109 -0.02 21.22 -0.40
C VAL A 109 1.44 21.02 0.10
N ASN A 110 1.82 19.82 0.53
CA ASN A 110 3.13 19.51 1.13
C ASN A 110 3.91 18.40 0.40
N ASP A 111 5.24 18.47 0.49
CA ASP A 111 6.17 17.63 -0.28
C ASP A 111 6.08 16.13 0.08
N GLU A 112 5.76 15.80 1.34
CA GLU A 112 5.67 14.42 1.83
C GLU A 112 4.47 13.66 1.25
N GLY A 113 3.31 14.33 1.14
CA GLY A 113 2.12 13.75 0.51
C GLY A 113 2.31 13.50 -0.98
N GLU A 114 2.99 14.43 -1.68
CA GLU A 114 3.37 14.26 -3.08
C GLU A 114 4.34 13.08 -3.26
N ALA A 115 5.35 12.94 -2.41
CA ALA A 115 6.28 11.81 -2.45
C ALA A 115 5.59 10.46 -2.24
N LEU A 116 4.62 10.38 -1.31
CA LEU A 116 3.82 9.17 -1.12
C LEU A 116 2.96 8.83 -2.33
N LEU A 117 2.37 9.84 -2.98
CA LEU A 117 1.57 9.65 -4.20
C LEU A 117 2.42 9.24 -5.40
N ASP A 118 3.62 9.78 -5.55
CA ASP A 118 4.58 9.34 -6.58
C ASP A 118 4.92 7.85 -6.41
N LEU A 119 5.29 7.44 -5.19
CA LEU A 119 5.56 6.03 -4.87
C LEU A 119 4.33 5.15 -5.11
N PHE A 120 3.13 5.65 -4.81
CA PHE A 120 1.89 4.92 -5.05
C PHE A 120 1.65 4.74 -6.55
N ALA A 121 1.77 5.80 -7.37
CA ALA A 121 1.66 5.72 -8.81
C ALA A 121 2.69 4.74 -9.41
N ARG A 122 3.96 4.83 -8.99
CA ARG A 122 5.02 3.91 -9.40
C ARG A 122 4.77 2.47 -8.97
N THR A 123 4.09 2.25 -7.84
CA THR A 123 3.65 0.92 -7.42
C THR A 123 2.63 0.33 -8.37
N LEU A 124 1.68 1.14 -8.86
CA LEU A 124 0.68 0.70 -9.84
C LEU A 124 1.33 0.37 -11.18
N ASP A 125 2.29 1.19 -11.61
CA ASP A 125 3.02 1.04 -12.88
C ASP A 125 4.11 -0.04 -12.85
N ALA A 126 4.52 -0.53 -11.67
CA ALA A 126 5.54 -1.56 -11.55
C ALA A 126 5.08 -2.88 -12.19
N ASP A 127 5.66 -3.22 -13.32
CA ASP A 127 5.40 -4.45 -14.09
C ASP A 127 6.46 -5.54 -13.87
N ALA A 128 7.48 -5.24 -13.08
CA ALA A 128 8.59 -6.13 -12.78
C ALA A 128 8.93 -6.19 -11.28
N PRO A 129 9.35 -7.36 -10.76
CA PRO A 129 9.71 -7.55 -9.34
C PRO A 129 10.79 -6.60 -8.81
N ASP A 130 11.80 -6.33 -9.62
CA ASP A 130 12.92 -5.44 -9.32
C ASP A 130 12.47 -3.98 -9.17
N LEU A 131 11.54 -3.53 -10.02
CA LEU A 131 10.94 -2.20 -9.90
C LEU A 131 10.11 -2.08 -8.61
N LEU A 132 9.29 -3.09 -8.31
CA LEU A 132 8.49 -3.10 -7.09
C LEU A 132 9.37 -3.21 -5.82
N ALA A 133 10.46 -3.97 -5.88
CA ALA A 133 11.44 -4.03 -4.78
C ALA A 133 12.07 -2.67 -4.51
N GLN A 134 12.42 -1.94 -5.57
CA GLN A 134 12.97 -0.59 -5.46
C GLN A 134 11.94 0.36 -4.82
N VAL A 135 10.71 0.39 -5.34
CA VAL A 135 9.64 1.25 -4.79
C VAL A 135 9.37 0.92 -3.31
N ASN A 136 9.36 -0.37 -2.95
CA ASN A 136 9.19 -0.80 -1.56
C ASN A 136 10.34 -0.35 -0.65
N ALA A 137 11.58 -0.34 -1.14
CA ALA A 137 12.72 0.17 -0.38
C ALA A 137 12.62 1.69 -0.18
N GLU A 138 12.34 2.44 -1.24
CA GLU A 138 12.14 3.89 -1.17
C GLU A 138 10.96 4.26 -0.24
N ALA A 139 9.88 3.48 -0.28
CA ALA A 139 8.73 3.65 0.62
C ALA A 139 9.09 3.42 2.09
N VAL A 140 9.97 2.45 2.40
CA VAL A 140 10.45 2.24 3.77
C VAL A 140 11.28 3.43 4.25
N ASP A 141 12.15 3.95 3.39
CA ASP A 141 13.01 5.08 3.75
C ASP A 141 12.16 6.33 3.99
N LEU A 142 11.23 6.64 3.08
CA LEU A 142 10.27 7.75 3.28
C LEU A 142 9.45 7.56 4.55
N ALA A 143 8.88 6.37 4.78
CA ALA A 143 8.03 6.11 5.95
C ALA A 143 8.75 6.28 7.31
N ARG A 144 10.08 6.21 7.33
CA ARG A 144 10.89 6.48 8.54
C ARG A 144 11.13 7.97 8.76
N GLU A 145 11.07 8.76 7.69
CA GLU A 145 11.32 10.19 7.71
C GLU A 145 10.04 11.00 7.94
N LEU A 146 8.87 10.44 7.61
CA LEU A 146 7.57 11.08 7.83
C LEU A 146 7.38 11.47 9.29
N ASP A 147 7.12 12.76 9.51
CA ASP A 147 6.76 13.31 10.80
C ASP A 147 5.23 13.41 10.93
N PHE A 148 4.66 12.45 11.67
CA PHE A 148 3.23 12.43 11.95
C PHE A 148 2.83 13.26 13.18
N GLU A 149 3.80 13.78 13.94
CA GLU A 149 3.55 14.58 15.16
C GLU A 149 3.49 16.07 14.83
N ALA A 150 4.29 16.56 13.87
CA ALA A 150 4.31 17.96 13.45
C ALA A 150 2.95 18.50 12.95
N HIS A 151 2.06 17.63 12.43
CA HIS A 151 0.72 18.03 11.97
C HIS A 151 -0.30 18.29 13.09
N ASN A 152 0.04 18.01 14.36
CA ASN A 152 -0.85 18.21 15.52
C ASN A 152 -0.54 19.48 16.35
N GLU A 153 0.50 20.25 16.02
CA GLU A 153 0.92 21.42 16.83
C GLU A 153 0.28 22.76 16.40
N ASP A 154 -0.52 22.79 15.32
CA ASP A 154 -1.15 24.01 14.78
C ASP A 154 -2.65 24.19 15.13
N GLU A 155 -3.16 23.54 16.19
CA GLU A 155 -4.49 23.84 16.79
C GLU A 155 -4.41 24.62 18.13
#